data_AF-A0A6N2KCJ0-F1
#
_entry.id   AF-A0A6N2KCJ0-F1
#
_cell.length_a   1.000
_cell.length_b   1.000
_cell.length_c   1.000
_cell.angle_alpha   90.00
_cell.angle_beta   90.00
_cell.angle_gamma   90.00
#
_symmetry.space_group_name_H-M   'P 1'
#
loop_
_entity.id
_entity.type
_entity.pdbx_description
1 polymer ?
#
loop_
_entity_poly.entity_id
_entity_poly.type
_entity_poly.pdbx_seq_one_letter_code
_entity_poly.pdbx_strand_id
1 'polypeptide(L)' 'MIFTRVFLQGVRAILLDKDKNPKWEPSKLELVTDEMVDKYFSRVDEDEMEPLQLPARSNLVDTMRPKL' A
#
# COMPACT_ATOMS: atom_id res chain seq x y z
N MET A 1 -3.96 -15.44 5.31
CA MET A 1 -4.42 -14.23 4.59
C MET A 1 -3.38 -13.91 3.52
N ILE A 2 -3.76 -13.76 2.25
CA ILE A 2 -2.81 -13.59 1.12
C ILE A 2 -1.89 -12.36 1.33
N PHE A 3 -2.42 -11.31 1.95
CA PHE A 3 -1.75 -10.02 2.17
C PHE A 3 -0.46 -10.11 2.99
N THR A 4 -0.54 -10.76 4.15
CA THR A 4 0.62 -10.93 5.02
C THR A 4 1.70 -11.76 4.35
N ARG A 5 1.29 -12.75 3.55
CA ARG A 5 2.21 -13.67 2.88
C ARG A 5 3.01 -12.98 1.77
N VAL A 6 2.36 -12.18 0.92
CA VAL A 6 3.05 -11.46 -0.15
C VAL A 6 4.03 -10.45 0.45
N PHE A 7 3.64 -9.69 1.47
CA PHE A 7 4.56 -8.74 2.11
C PHE A 7 5.80 -9.43 2.72
N LEU A 8 5.59 -10.49 3.51
CA LEU A 8 6.69 -11.23 4.13
C LEU A 8 7.63 -11.85 3.10
N GLN A 9 7.11 -12.34 1.97
CA GLN A 9 7.97 -12.91 0.93
C GLN A 9 8.88 -11.85 0.28
N GLY A 10 8.36 -10.64 0.09
CA GLY A 10 9.16 -9.51 -0.39
C GLY A 10 10.28 -9.16 0.57
N VAL A 11 9.95 -9.05 1.86
CA VAL A 11 10.93 -8.78 2.92
C VAL A 11 12.00 -9.88 2.99
N ARG A 12 11.58 -11.16 2.92
CA ARG A 12 12.48 -12.30 2.95
C ARG A 12 13.47 -12.29 1.78
N ALA A 13 13.00 -12.07 0.56
CA ALA A 13 13.84 -12.04 -0.64
C ALA A 13 14.90 -10.92 -0.60
N ILE A 14 14.58 -9.80 0.04
CA ILE A 14 15.48 -8.64 0.14
C ILE A 14 16.46 -8.79 1.33
N LEU A 15 15.94 -9.11 2.53
CA LEU A 15 16.71 -9.05 3.76
C LEU A 15 17.34 -10.38 4.17
N LEU A 16 16.66 -11.50 3.93
CA LEU A 16 17.10 -12.83 4.37
C LEU A 16 17.83 -13.58 3.26
N ASP A 17 17.12 -13.89 2.17
CA ASP A 17 17.67 -14.67 1.06
C ASP A 17 18.67 -13.85 0.23
N LYS A 18 18.50 -12.53 0.20
CA LYS A 18 19.30 -11.56 -0.58
C LYS A 18 19.38 -11.91 -2.07
N ASP A 19 18.44 -12.70 -2.56
CA ASP A 19 18.36 -13.16 -3.95
C ASP A 19 17.60 -12.16 -4.83
N LYS A 20 16.88 -11.21 -4.22
CA LYS A 20 15.97 -10.27 -4.90
C LYS A 20 14.94 -11.00 -5.78
N ASN A 21 14.64 -12.26 -5.48
CA ASN A 21 13.73 -13.10 -6.23
C ASN A 21 12.55 -13.59 -5.37
N PRO A 22 11.66 -12.66 -4.99
CA PRO A 22 10.48 -13.02 -4.21
C PRO A 22 9.53 -13.92 -5.00
N LYS A 23 9.27 -15.10 -4.43
CA LYS A 23 8.23 -16.04 -4.83
C LYS A 23 6.84 -15.51 -4.47
N TRP A 24 6.29 -14.65 -5.31
CA TRP A 24 4.95 -14.07 -5.13
C TRP A 24 3.85 -15.12 -5.32
N GLU A 25 2.75 -14.92 -4.60
CA GLU A 25 1.52 -15.69 -4.79
C GLU A 25 0.31 -14.77 -4.63
N PRO A 26 -0.48 -14.59 -5.70
CA PRO A 26 -0.34 -15.17 -7.04
C PRO A 26 0.95 -14.73 -7.76
N SER A 27 1.50 -15.61 -8.59
CA SER A 27 2.80 -15.40 -9.26
C SER A 27 2.72 -14.51 -10.51
N LYS A 28 1.50 -14.20 -10.97
CA LYS A 28 1.20 -13.38 -12.14
C LYS A 28 0.10 -12.38 -11.82
N LEU A 29 0.15 -11.22 -12.47
CA LEU A 29 -0.85 -10.17 -12.30
C LEU A 29 -2.25 -10.61 -12.77
N GLU A 30 -2.33 -11.37 -13.86
CA GLU A 30 -3.58 -11.92 -14.42
C GLU A 30 -4.37 -12.80 -13.44
N LEU A 31 -3.70 -13.32 -12.40
CA LEU A 31 -4.29 -14.18 -11.39
C LEU A 31 -4.77 -13.40 -10.16
N VAL A 32 -4.57 -12.09 -10.12
CA VAL A 32 -5.10 -11.21 -9.08
C VAL A 32 -6.55 -10.88 -9.45
N THR A 33 -7.50 -11.28 -8.61
CA THR A 33 -8.92 -11.01 -8.83
C THR A 33 -9.31 -9.64 -8.27
N ASP A 34 -10.39 -9.06 -8.80
CA ASP A 34 -10.93 -7.79 -8.29
C ASP A 34 -11.29 -7.90 -6.80
N GLU A 35 -11.84 -9.03 -6.35
CA GLU A 35 -12.13 -9.30 -4.93
C GLU A 35 -10.89 -9.21 -4.04
N MET A 36 -9.73 -9.68 -4.52
CA MET A 36 -8.48 -9.56 -3.77
C MET A 36 -8.06 -8.11 -3.60
N VAL A 37 -8.31 -7.27 -4.61
CA VAL A 37 -8.01 -5.84 -4.59
C VAL A 37 -9.01 -5.11 -3.70
N ASP A 38 -10.30 -5.38 -3.84
CA ASP A 38 -11.38 -4.75 -3.07
C ASP A 38 -11.17 -4.93 -1.57
N LYS A 39 -10.63 -6.06 -1.14
CA LYS A 39 -10.31 -6.32 0.26
C LYS A 39 -9.17 -5.46 0.82
N TYR A 40 -8.33 -4.84 -0.02
CA TYR A 40 -7.40 -3.79 0.44
C TYR A 40 -8.07 -2.44 0.67
N PHE A 41 -9.19 -2.20 -0.01
CA PHE A 41 -9.96 -0.95 0.09
C PHE A 41 -11.20 -1.07 0.97
N SER A 42 -11.48 -2.26 1.50
CA SER A 42 -12.54 -2.44 2.48
C SER A 42 -12.27 -1.57 3.70
N ARG A 43 -13.33 -0.99 4.28
CA ARG A 43 -13.24 -0.25 5.53
C ARG A 43 -12.51 -1.12 6.57
N VAL A 44 -11.54 -0.50 7.22
CA VAL A 44 -10.95 -1.06 8.42
C VAL A 44 -11.99 -0.90 9.54
N ASP A 45 -12.18 -1.93 10.35
CA ASP A 45 -13.05 -1.84 11.51
C ASP A 45 -12.54 -0.71 12.43
N GLU A 46 -13.41 0.27 12.72
CA GLU A 46 -13.03 1.52 13.42
C GLU A 46 -12.43 1.27 14.82
N ASP A 47 -12.72 0.11 15.42
CA ASP A 47 -12.20 -0.30 16.72
C ASP A 47 -10.72 -0.76 16.68
N GLU A 48 -10.19 -1.10 15.49
CA GLU A 48 -8.82 -1.64 15.35
C GLU A 48 -7.79 -0.61 14.88
N MET A 49 -8.20 0.49 14.24
CA MET A 49 -7.24 1.48 13.70
C MET A 49 -7.75 2.92 13.80
N GLU A 50 -6.97 3.76 14.48
CA GLU A 50 -7.15 5.21 14.46
C GLU A 50 -6.88 5.78 13.05
N PRO A 51 -7.76 6.65 12.52
CA PRO A 51 -7.55 7.27 11.22
C PRO A 51 -6.24 8.08 11.24
N LEU A 52 -5.44 7.93 10.18
CA LEU A 52 -4.21 8.70 9.99
C LEU A 52 -4.53 10.20 9.95
N GLN A 53 -4.23 10.91 11.03
CA GLN A 53 -4.34 12.36 11.10
C GLN A 53 -3.21 12.99 10.28
N LEU A 54 -3.46 13.18 8.98
CA LEU A 54 -2.54 13.87 8.11
C LEU A 54 -2.56 15.37 8.46
N PRO A 55 -1.38 16.02 8.57
CA PRO A 55 -1.36 17.47 8.74
C PRO A 55 -2.09 18.13 7.57
N ALA A 56 -2.82 19.20 7.84
CA ALA A 56 -3.41 20.02 6.79
C ALA A 56 -2.30 20.40 5.81
N ARG A 57 -2.52 20.16 4.51
CA ARG A 57 -1.58 20.57 3.46
C ARG A 57 -1.40 22.08 3.54
N SER A 58 -0.32 22.54 4.18
CA SER A 58 -0.07 23.97 4.29
C SER A 58 0.40 24.51 2.93
N ASN A 59 -0.39 25.45 2.42
CA ASN A 59 0.02 26.49 1.47
C ASN A 59 0.38 26.10 0.03
N LEU A 60 -0.58 25.55 -0.73
CA LEU A 60 -0.57 25.69 -2.21
C LEU A 60 -1.29 26.97 -2.71
N VAL A 61 -1.80 27.80 -1.81
CA VAL A 61 -2.57 29.00 -2.17
C VAL A 61 -1.67 30.20 -2.49
N ASP A 62 -0.39 30.17 -2.11
CA ASP A 62 0.50 31.34 -2.28
C ASP A 62 1.19 31.41 -3.66
N THR A 63 1.16 30.32 -4.43
CA THR A 63 1.79 30.27 -5.76
C THR A 63 0.87 30.74 -6.90
N MET A 64 -0.43 30.93 -6.64
CA MET A 64 -1.40 31.38 -7.66
C MET A 64 -1.76 32.88 -7.57
N ARG A 65 -0.86 33.73 -7.08
CA ARG A 65 -1.03 35.19 -7.24
C ARG A 65 -0.48 35.59 -8.62
N PRO A 66 -1.29 36.07 -9.58
CA PRO A 66 -0.75 36.64 -10.81
C PRO A 66 0.12 37.84 -10.43
N LYS A 67 1.37 37.84 -10.91
CA LYS A 67 2.25 39.01 -10.83
C LYS A 67 1.66 40.07 -11.77
N LEU A 68 0.99 41.06 -11.19
CA LEU A 68 0.67 42.31 -11.88
C LEU A 68 1.94 43.16 -12.00
#